data_AF-A0A9P8SU10-F1
#
_entry.id   AF-A0A9P8SU10-F1
#
_cell.length_a   1.000
_cell.length_b   1.000
_cell.length_c   1.000
_cell.angle_alpha   90.00
_cell.angle_beta   90.00
_cell.angle_gamma   90.00
#
_symmetry.space_group_name_H-M   'P 1'
#
loop_
_entity.id
_entity.type
_entity.pdbx_description
1 polymer ?
#
loop_
_entity_poly.entity_id
_entity_poly.type
_entity_poly.pdbx_seq_one_letter_code
_entity_poly.pdbx_strand_id
1 'polypeptide(L)'
;MASHLSDRFLWLCLGVSLFFAIRGIAADLRRVSDLTEIKHVEKEDKIISEGTEDALKLDTLLKLSDSTSYDLRAAALRIIAERSTKGPTRDLLLKDLASKNKERRGRALTALYFLLSNRALSRTSVCSRLKDLSTYNALVDCLCNFLEEHVEETSTTDSPILPKTRPLGEKKALNILNLILRENIPAALEAGVISRWLSKYPFPCALTEPSRRQDVVILMKTWWSDDTIMSEIFT
;
A
#
# COMPACT_ATOMS: atom_id res chain seq x y z
N MET A 1 2.89 -35.87 59.50
CA MET A 1 1.78 -35.06 58.93
C MET A 1 2.11 -33.57 59.05
N ALA A 2 2.99 -33.03 58.18
CA ALA A 2 3.42 -31.62 58.25
C ALA A 2 3.71 -30.97 56.88
N SER A 3 3.24 -31.55 55.77
CA SER A 3 3.53 -31.06 54.41
C SER A 3 2.37 -30.29 53.75
N HIS A 4 1.13 -30.46 54.21
CA HIS A 4 -0.05 -29.93 53.51
C HIS A 4 -0.45 -28.49 53.95
N LEU A 5 0.05 -28.04 55.11
CA LEU A 5 -0.20 -26.70 55.64
C LEU A 5 0.81 -25.67 55.10
N SER A 6 2.07 -26.07 54.91
CA SER A 6 3.13 -25.23 54.33
C SER A 6 2.82 -24.88 52.88
N ASP A 7 2.34 -25.84 52.09
CA ASP A 7 2.09 -25.67 50.66
C ASP A 7 0.93 -24.71 50.38
N ARG A 8 -0.13 -24.76 51.21
CA ARG A 8 -1.26 -23.81 51.13
C ARG A 8 -0.84 -22.39 51.50
N PHE A 9 0.02 -22.23 52.49
CA PHE A 9 0.56 -20.92 52.86
C PHE A 9 1.48 -20.35 51.77
N LEU A 10 2.27 -21.21 51.13
CA LEU A 10 3.17 -20.83 50.04
C LEU A 10 2.38 -20.36 48.81
N TRP A 11 1.32 -21.08 48.45
CA TRP A 11 0.39 -20.68 47.40
C TRP A 11 -0.35 -19.38 47.71
N LEU A 12 -0.73 -19.16 48.98
CA LEU A 12 -1.38 -17.92 49.39
C LEU A 12 -0.41 -16.73 49.34
N CYS A 13 0.82 -16.89 49.83
CA CYS A 13 1.86 -15.88 49.72
C CYS A 13 2.22 -15.57 48.26
N LEU A 14 2.28 -16.59 47.39
CA LEU A 14 2.56 -16.44 45.97
C LEU A 14 1.41 -15.74 45.24
N GLY A 15 0.15 -16.07 45.56
CA GLY A 15 -1.01 -15.37 45.02
C GLY A 15 -1.06 -13.90 45.43
N VAL A 16 -0.76 -13.60 46.70
CA VAL A 16 -0.72 -12.23 47.22
C VAL A 16 0.41 -11.43 46.57
N SER A 17 1.63 -11.96 46.51
CA SER A 17 2.77 -11.26 45.90
C SER A 17 2.56 -11.02 44.40
N LEU A 18 2.00 -12.00 43.68
CA LEU A 18 1.67 -11.86 42.27
C LEU A 18 0.60 -10.79 42.04
N PHE A 19 -0.42 -10.74 42.91
CA PHE A 19 -1.46 -9.72 42.82
C PHE A 19 -0.91 -8.30 42.99
N PHE A 20 -0.03 -8.09 43.97
CA PHE A 20 0.63 -6.80 44.17
C PHE A 20 1.61 -6.47 43.04
N ALA A 21 2.33 -7.45 42.51
CA ALA A 21 3.22 -7.24 41.36
C ALA A 21 2.44 -6.81 40.10
N ILE A 22 1.33 -7.48 39.78
CA ILE A 22 0.47 -7.12 38.64
C ILE A 22 -0.09 -5.71 38.81
N ARG A 23 -0.57 -5.36 40.01
CA ARG A 23 -1.09 -4.01 40.27
C ARG A 23 0.00 -2.94 40.24
N GLY A 24 1.18 -3.24 40.78
CA GLY A 24 2.34 -2.35 40.74
C GLY A 24 2.78 -2.08 39.31
N ILE A 25 2.98 -3.13 38.51
CA ILE A 25 3.35 -3.00 37.10
C ILE A 25 2.27 -2.22 36.33
N ALA A 26 0.98 -2.50 36.56
CA ALA A 26 -0.09 -1.77 35.89
C ALA A 26 -0.15 -0.29 36.29
N ALA A 27 0.16 0.05 37.54
CA ALA A 27 0.22 1.42 38.02
C ALA A 27 1.45 2.16 37.49
N ASP A 28 2.61 1.51 37.48
CA ASP A 28 3.84 2.07 36.93
C ASP A 28 3.75 2.24 35.42
N LEU A 29 3.12 1.32 34.70
CA LEU A 29 2.89 1.45 33.26
C LEU A 29 1.98 2.64 32.96
N ARG A 30 0.93 2.85 33.76
CA ARG A 30 0.07 4.04 33.64
C ARG A 30 0.84 5.31 33.98
N ARG A 31 1.67 5.29 35.02
CA ARG A 31 2.48 6.44 35.40
C ARG A 31 3.50 6.81 34.34
N VAL A 32 4.17 5.82 33.74
CA VAL A 32 5.07 6.03 32.61
C VAL A 32 4.28 6.51 31.40
N SER A 33 3.10 5.93 31.13
CA SER A 33 2.19 6.43 30.09
C SER A 33 1.87 7.90 30.31
N ASP A 34 1.41 8.31 31.49
CA ASP A 34 1.05 9.69 31.80
C ASP A 34 2.27 10.65 31.74
N LEU A 35 3.45 10.20 32.18
CA LEU A 35 4.69 11.00 32.14
C LEU A 35 5.29 11.11 30.73
N THR A 36 5.07 10.11 29.89
CA THR A 36 5.53 10.07 28.49
C THR A 36 4.44 10.44 27.51
N GLU A 37 3.22 10.72 27.98
CA GLU A 37 2.14 11.28 27.20
C GLU A 37 2.54 12.69 26.78
N ILE A 38 3.20 12.77 25.63
CA ILE A 38 3.35 13.99 24.87
C ILE A 38 1.92 14.43 24.60
N LYS A 39 1.47 15.41 25.39
CA LYS A 39 0.19 16.07 25.22
C LYS A 39 0.24 16.76 23.85
N HIS A 40 -0.07 16.00 22.80
CA HIS A 40 -0.45 16.57 21.52
C HIS A 40 -1.69 17.36 21.85
N VAL A 41 -1.50 18.67 22.07
CA VAL A 41 -2.58 19.62 21.86
C VAL A 41 -2.99 19.32 20.44
N GLU A 42 -4.10 18.60 20.28
CA GLU A 42 -4.90 18.65 19.07
C GLU A 42 -5.20 20.14 18.90
N LYS A 43 -4.28 20.84 18.24
CA LYS A 43 -4.63 22.05 17.55
C LYS A 43 -5.66 21.51 16.58
N GLU A 44 -6.93 21.77 16.88
CA GLU A 44 -7.99 21.78 15.89
C GLU A 44 -7.34 22.19 14.59
N ASP A 45 -7.37 21.30 13.61
CA ASP A 45 -6.87 21.55 12.27
C ASP A 45 -7.50 22.89 11.88
N LYS A 46 -6.78 23.99 12.09
CA LYS A 46 -7.17 25.29 11.59
C LYS A 46 -7.14 25.03 10.11
N ILE A 47 -8.32 24.85 9.54
CA ILE A 47 -8.53 24.62 8.13
C ILE A 47 -7.90 25.84 7.48
N ILE A 48 -6.63 25.72 7.11
CA ILE A 48 -5.94 26.71 6.31
C ILE A 48 -6.76 26.71 5.03
N SER A 49 -7.37 27.85 4.73
CA SER A 49 -8.22 28.00 3.54
C SER A 49 -7.47 27.43 2.33
N GLU A 50 -8.16 26.65 1.50
CA GLU A 50 -7.63 26.03 0.28
C GLU A 50 -6.85 27.03 -0.58
N GLY A 51 -7.27 28.30 -0.61
CA GLY A 51 -6.55 29.38 -1.31
C GLY A 51 -5.18 29.74 -0.72
N THR A 52 -5.00 29.61 0.60
CA THR A 52 -3.70 29.82 1.26
C THR A 52 -2.78 28.64 1.05
N GLU A 53 -3.31 27.41 1.03
CA GLU A 53 -2.54 26.23 0.66
C GLU A 53 -2.05 26.37 -0.78
N ASP A 54 -2.89 26.75 -1.73
CA ASP A 54 -2.57 26.94 -3.17
C ASP A 54 -1.62 28.11 -3.47
N ALA A 55 -1.53 29.11 -2.59
CA ALA A 55 -0.59 30.22 -2.74
C ALA A 55 0.89 29.81 -2.53
N LEU A 56 1.17 28.66 -1.89
CA LEU A 56 2.54 28.21 -1.65
C LEU A 56 3.22 27.73 -2.94
N LYS A 57 4.40 28.29 -3.24
CA LYS A 57 5.22 27.85 -4.39
C LYS A 57 5.69 26.40 -4.19
N LEU A 58 5.78 25.64 -5.29
CA LEU A 58 6.25 24.25 -5.27
C LEU A 58 7.65 24.11 -4.67
N ASP A 59 8.57 25.03 -5.01
CA ASP A 59 9.94 25.03 -4.47
C ASP A 59 9.97 25.20 -2.94
N THR A 60 9.02 25.96 -2.39
CA THR A 60 8.89 26.12 -0.94
C THR A 60 8.42 24.82 -0.31
N LEU A 61 7.41 24.17 -0.89
CA LEU A 61 6.92 22.88 -0.41
C LEU A 61 8.02 21.80 -0.48
N LEU A 62 8.85 21.81 -1.52
CA LEU A 62 10.01 20.92 -1.64
C LEU A 62 11.03 21.16 -0.52
N LYS A 63 11.38 22.42 -0.24
CA LYS A 63 12.29 22.74 0.88
C LYS A 63 11.70 22.33 2.24
N LEU A 64 10.38 22.46 2.41
CA LEU A 64 9.69 22.05 3.64
C LEU A 64 9.63 20.52 3.77
N SER A 65 9.46 19.79 2.65
CA SER A 65 9.50 18.32 2.68
C SER A 65 10.88 17.77 3.04
N ASP A 66 11.95 18.53 2.78
CA ASP A 66 13.31 18.17 3.16
C ASP A 66 13.72 18.70 4.54
N SER A 67 12.81 19.38 5.26
CA SER A 67 13.11 19.94 6.58
C SER A 67 13.27 18.85 7.65
N THR A 68 14.06 19.15 8.69
CA THR A 68 14.28 18.26 9.84
C THR A 68 13.05 18.15 10.75
N SER A 69 12.14 19.10 10.67
CA SER A 69 10.88 19.08 11.42
C SER A 69 9.91 18.10 10.79
N TYR A 70 9.52 17.08 11.56
CA TYR A 70 8.57 16.07 11.13
C TYR A 70 7.23 16.69 10.71
N ASP A 71 6.71 17.65 11.48
CA ASP A 71 5.41 18.27 11.22
C ASP A 71 5.41 19.10 9.93
N LEU A 72 6.48 19.88 9.70
CA LEU A 72 6.62 20.67 8.48
C LEU A 72 6.71 19.77 7.24
N ARG A 73 7.53 18.70 7.33
CA ARG A 73 7.64 17.72 6.25
C ARG A 73 6.31 17.02 5.98
N ALA A 74 5.61 16.57 7.02
CA ALA A 74 4.32 15.89 6.87
C ALA A 74 3.25 16.82 6.26
N ALA A 75 3.20 18.07 6.70
CA ALA A 75 2.29 19.08 6.14
C ALA A 75 2.61 19.37 4.66
N ALA A 76 3.88 19.57 4.33
CA ALA A 76 4.30 19.82 2.94
C ALA A 76 3.94 18.66 2.00
N LEU A 77 4.22 17.41 2.41
CA LEU A 77 3.86 16.22 1.64
C LEU A 77 2.34 16.08 1.45
N ARG A 78 1.54 16.44 2.47
CA ARG A 78 0.08 16.42 2.37
C ARG A 78 -0.42 17.43 1.35
N ILE A 79 0.08 18.66 1.37
CA ILE A 79 -0.29 19.71 0.41
C ILE A 79 0.11 19.29 -1.01
N ILE A 80 1.33 18.76 -1.19
CA ILE A 80 1.79 18.26 -2.49
C ILE A 80 0.87 17.13 -2.99
N ALA A 81 0.53 16.18 -2.14
CA ALA A 81 -0.35 15.06 -2.50
C ALA A 81 -1.77 15.52 -2.87
N GLU A 82 -2.34 16.45 -2.09
CA GLU A 82 -3.65 17.03 -2.33
C GLU A 82 -3.68 17.74 -3.70
N ARG A 83 -2.67 18.57 -4.01
CA ARG A 83 -2.56 19.24 -5.31
C ARG A 83 -2.32 18.28 -6.48
N SER A 84 -1.55 17.21 -6.25
CA SER A 84 -1.23 16.22 -7.29
C SER A 84 -2.44 15.42 -7.76
N THR A 85 -3.51 15.38 -6.95
CA THR A 85 -4.75 14.67 -7.25
C THR A 85 -5.88 15.58 -7.73
N LYS A 86 -5.62 16.87 -7.95
CA LYS A 86 -6.59 17.85 -8.45
C LYS A 86 -6.31 18.27 -9.88
N GLY A 87 -7.41 18.49 -10.62
CA GLY A 87 -7.42 19.13 -11.94
C GLY A 87 -6.40 18.54 -12.93
N PRO A 88 -5.72 19.38 -13.73
CA PRO A 88 -4.87 18.92 -14.84
C PRO A 88 -3.62 18.16 -14.37
N THR A 89 -3.17 18.36 -13.13
CA THR A 89 -2.00 17.66 -12.58
C THR A 89 -2.28 16.17 -12.44
N ARG A 90 -3.49 15.81 -11.98
CA ARG A 90 -3.94 14.41 -11.92
C ARG A 90 -3.96 13.81 -13.33
N ASP A 91 -4.50 14.53 -14.30
CA ASP A 91 -4.58 14.04 -15.68
C ASP A 91 -3.20 13.83 -16.30
N LEU A 92 -2.23 14.71 -15.99
CA LEU A 92 -0.82 14.53 -16.38
C LEU A 92 -0.19 13.30 -15.72
N LEU A 93 -0.44 13.07 -14.43
CA LEU A 93 0.04 11.89 -13.72
C LEU A 93 -0.48 10.59 -14.37
N LEU A 94 -1.78 10.54 -14.70
CA LEU A 94 -2.38 9.39 -15.36
C LEU A 94 -1.87 9.20 -16.79
N LYS A 95 -1.65 10.31 -17.52
CA LYS A 95 -1.04 10.26 -18.86
C LYS A 95 0.40 9.74 -18.83
N ASP A 96 1.20 10.17 -17.86
CA ASP A 96 2.57 9.69 -17.71
C ASP A 96 2.60 8.23 -17.25
N LEU A 97 1.63 7.79 -16.44
CA LEU A 97 1.45 6.38 -16.07
C LEU A 97 1.17 5.48 -17.29
N ALA A 98 0.32 5.95 -18.22
CA ALA A 98 0.02 5.22 -19.45
C ALA A 98 1.13 5.33 -20.54
N SER A 99 2.21 6.07 -20.27
CA SER A 99 3.24 6.35 -21.25
C SER A 99 4.06 5.12 -21.64
N LYS A 100 4.41 5.01 -22.93
CA LYS A 100 5.39 4.03 -23.41
C LYS A 100 6.82 4.35 -22.98
N ASN A 101 7.11 5.61 -22.60
CA ASN A 101 8.42 5.98 -22.09
C ASN A 101 8.60 5.40 -20.68
N LYS A 102 9.53 4.44 -20.55
CA LYS A 102 9.80 3.70 -19.32
C LYS A 102 10.15 4.61 -18.13
N GLU A 103 10.92 5.66 -18.36
CA GLU A 103 11.34 6.58 -17.30
C GLU A 103 10.15 7.40 -16.78
N ARG A 104 9.34 7.98 -17.67
CA ARG A 104 8.14 8.74 -17.29
C ARG A 104 7.14 7.85 -16.55
N ARG A 105 6.87 6.66 -17.10
CA ARG A 105 5.99 5.67 -16.47
C ARG A 105 6.50 5.23 -15.10
N GLY A 106 7.80 4.99 -14.96
CA GLY A 106 8.42 4.62 -13.69
C GLY A 106 8.31 5.70 -12.61
N ARG A 107 8.50 6.98 -12.99
CA ARG A 107 8.29 8.12 -12.09
C ARG A 107 6.82 8.26 -11.70
N ALA A 108 5.89 8.14 -12.66
CA ALA A 108 4.45 8.19 -12.41
C ALA A 108 3.97 7.04 -11.51
N LEU A 109 4.46 5.81 -11.73
CA LEU A 109 4.20 4.67 -10.85
C LEU A 109 4.69 4.91 -9.42
N THR A 110 5.89 5.50 -9.26
CA THR A 110 6.44 5.80 -7.95
C THR A 110 5.60 6.85 -7.22
N ALA A 111 5.19 7.91 -7.93
CA ALA A 111 4.31 8.93 -7.40
C ALA A 111 2.93 8.35 -7.02
N LEU A 112 2.30 7.61 -7.92
CA LEU A 112 0.98 7.01 -7.66
C LEU A 112 1.02 6.02 -6.49
N TYR A 113 2.05 5.17 -6.42
CA TYR A 113 2.25 4.26 -5.30
C TYR A 113 2.36 5.03 -3.98
N PHE A 114 3.17 6.10 -3.93
CA PHE A 114 3.28 6.95 -2.74
C PHE A 114 1.94 7.56 -2.31
N LEU A 115 1.16 8.07 -3.27
CA LEU A 115 -0.15 8.68 -3.00
C LEU A 115 -1.14 7.68 -2.39
N LEU A 116 -1.06 6.40 -2.76
CA LEU A 116 -1.98 5.36 -2.31
C LEU A 116 -1.49 4.58 -1.08
N SER A 117 -0.18 4.39 -0.93
CA SER A 117 0.39 3.54 0.13
C SER A 117 0.70 4.32 1.41
N ASN A 118 0.82 5.65 1.35
CA ASN A 118 1.23 6.43 2.50
C ASN A 118 0.09 6.58 3.51
N ARG A 119 0.28 6.01 4.71
CA ARG A 119 -0.69 6.06 5.82
C ARG A 119 -1.02 7.49 6.27
N ALA A 120 -0.11 8.45 6.12
CA ALA A 120 -0.40 9.84 6.44
C ALA A 120 -1.44 10.49 5.51
N LEU A 121 -1.64 9.91 4.32
CA LEU A 121 -2.59 10.36 3.31
C LEU A 121 -3.91 9.58 3.34
N SER A 122 -3.98 8.44 4.02
CA SER A 122 -5.16 7.56 3.99
C SER A 122 -6.43 8.19 4.58
N ARG A 123 -6.28 9.18 5.46
CA ARG A 123 -7.40 9.96 6.04
C ARG A 123 -7.82 11.17 5.18
N THR A 124 -7.15 11.41 4.06
CA THR A 124 -7.40 12.54 3.18
C THR A 124 -8.19 12.12 1.94
N SER A 125 -8.73 13.09 1.21
CA SER A 125 -9.45 12.84 -0.05
C SER A 125 -8.53 12.41 -1.22
N VAL A 126 -7.21 12.45 -1.03
CA VAL A 126 -6.20 12.04 -2.02
C VAL A 126 -6.48 10.63 -2.53
N CYS A 127 -6.64 9.65 -1.62
CA CYS A 127 -6.82 8.26 -2.01
C CYS A 127 -8.16 8.02 -2.71
N SER A 128 -9.23 8.71 -2.33
CA SER A 128 -10.55 8.52 -2.95
C SER A 128 -10.61 9.03 -4.39
N ARG A 129 -9.87 10.10 -4.72
CA ARG A 129 -9.78 10.66 -6.08
C ARG A 129 -8.99 9.79 -7.08
N LEU A 130 -8.28 8.78 -6.59
CA LEU A 130 -7.45 7.87 -7.36
C LEU A 130 -8.04 6.45 -7.47
N LYS A 131 -9.32 6.29 -7.11
CA LYS A 131 -10.06 5.01 -7.16
C LYS A 131 -11.18 5.03 -8.21
N ASP A 132 -10.99 5.84 -9.26
CA ASP A 132 -11.96 6.06 -10.33
C ASP A 132 -11.56 5.34 -11.63
N LEU A 133 -12.51 5.28 -12.57
CA LEU A 133 -12.32 4.63 -13.87
C LEU A 133 -11.11 5.17 -14.65
N SER A 134 -10.85 6.48 -14.59
CA SER A 134 -9.71 7.10 -15.25
C SER A 134 -8.39 6.53 -14.75
N THR A 135 -8.27 6.36 -13.43
CA THR A 135 -7.07 5.78 -12.81
C THR A 135 -6.89 4.32 -13.20
N TYR A 136 -7.97 3.53 -13.22
CA TYR A 136 -7.91 2.14 -13.70
C TYR A 136 -7.51 2.04 -15.18
N ASN A 137 -8.05 2.90 -16.06
CA ASN A 137 -7.66 2.90 -17.47
C ASN A 137 -6.16 3.14 -17.63
N ALA A 138 -5.62 4.17 -16.96
CA ALA A 138 -4.20 4.47 -17.02
C ALA A 138 -3.32 3.36 -16.42
N LEU A 139 -3.78 2.71 -15.33
CA LEU A 139 -3.07 1.58 -14.72
C LEU A 139 -3.10 0.34 -15.60
N VAL A 140 -4.23 0.03 -16.25
CA VAL A 140 -4.34 -1.08 -17.20
C VAL A 140 -3.49 -0.82 -18.44
N ASP A 141 -3.45 0.41 -18.95
CA ASP A 141 -2.55 0.81 -20.04
C ASP A 141 -1.08 0.59 -19.65
N CYS A 142 -0.71 0.99 -18.43
CA CYS A 142 0.62 0.76 -17.85
C CYS A 142 0.96 -0.74 -17.79
N LEU A 143 0.04 -1.58 -17.30
CA LEU A 143 0.20 -3.04 -17.24
C LEU A 143 0.29 -3.66 -18.65
N CYS A 144 -0.50 -3.18 -19.61
CA CYS A 144 -0.42 -3.63 -21.00
C CYS A 144 0.92 -3.28 -21.64
N ASN A 145 1.49 -2.11 -21.34
CA ASN A 145 2.83 -1.74 -21.81
C ASN A 145 3.92 -2.67 -21.24
N PHE A 146 3.75 -3.22 -20.04
CA PHE A 146 4.70 -4.19 -19.48
C PHE A 146 4.64 -5.56 -20.14
N LEU A 147 3.53 -5.93 -20.80
CA LEU A 147 3.42 -7.21 -21.50
C LEU A 147 4.51 -7.38 -22.57
N GLU A 148 4.85 -6.32 -23.29
CA GLU A 148 5.91 -6.31 -24.31
C GLU A 148 7.33 -6.41 -23.70
N GLU A 149 7.47 -6.18 -22.39
CA GLU A 149 8.76 -6.17 -21.69
C GLU A 149 9.10 -7.54 -21.04
N HIS A 150 8.22 -8.53 -21.16
CA HIS A 150 8.46 -9.92 -20.71
C HIS A 150 9.43 -10.68 -21.61
N VAL A 151 10.65 -10.15 -21.78
CA VAL A 151 11.67 -10.69 -22.70
C VAL A 151 12.86 -11.29 -21.96
N GLU A 152 13.36 -10.62 -20.93
CA GLU A 152 14.54 -11.02 -20.18
C GLU A 152 14.15 -11.81 -18.93
N GLU A 153 14.88 -12.87 -18.61
CA GLU A 153 14.68 -13.62 -17.37
C GLU A 153 15.14 -12.80 -16.16
N THR A 154 14.20 -12.50 -15.25
CA THR A 154 14.42 -11.75 -14.01
C THR A 154 14.29 -12.63 -12.76
N SER A 155 13.80 -13.86 -12.90
CA SER A 155 13.58 -14.80 -11.81
C SER A 155 14.01 -16.22 -12.19
N THR A 156 14.57 -16.93 -11.21
CA THR A 156 14.95 -18.34 -11.33
C THR A 156 13.87 -19.29 -10.77
N THR A 157 12.77 -18.77 -10.24
CA THR A 157 11.71 -19.58 -9.63
C THR A 157 10.98 -20.38 -10.71
N ASP A 158 10.95 -21.71 -10.55
CA ASP A 158 10.16 -22.61 -11.38
C ASP A 158 8.73 -22.68 -10.84
N SER A 159 7.81 -21.97 -11.49
CA SER A 159 6.41 -21.86 -11.08
C SER A 159 5.47 -21.95 -12.27
N PRO A 160 4.29 -22.59 -12.14
CA PRO A 160 3.27 -22.58 -13.19
C PRO A 160 2.59 -21.21 -13.34
N ILE A 161 2.68 -20.32 -12.34
CA ILE A 161 1.95 -19.05 -12.28
C ILE A 161 2.84 -17.80 -12.35
N LEU A 162 4.09 -17.88 -11.88
CA LEU A 162 5.03 -16.76 -11.91
C LEU A 162 5.88 -16.80 -13.18
N PRO A 163 5.77 -15.83 -14.11
CA PRO A 163 6.65 -15.75 -15.26
C PRO A 163 8.10 -15.46 -14.82
N LYS A 164 9.06 -16.20 -15.37
CA LYS A 164 10.49 -15.93 -15.18
C LYS A 164 10.92 -14.57 -15.73
N THR A 165 10.12 -13.98 -16.62
CA THR A 165 10.44 -12.74 -17.35
C THR A 165 9.77 -11.48 -16.79
N ARG A 166 9.16 -11.53 -15.59
CA ARG A 166 8.41 -10.39 -15.03
C ARG A 166 9.30 -9.14 -14.91
N PRO A 167 8.94 -8.01 -15.54
CA PRO A 167 9.67 -6.75 -15.37
C PRO A 167 9.59 -6.23 -13.94
N LEU A 168 10.68 -5.65 -13.42
CA LEU A 168 10.74 -5.09 -12.06
C LEU A 168 9.69 -4.00 -11.81
N GLY A 169 9.38 -3.20 -12.85
CA GLY A 169 8.37 -2.15 -12.79
C GLY A 169 6.94 -2.68 -12.64
N GLU A 170 6.65 -3.86 -13.21
CA GLU A 170 5.31 -4.47 -13.16
C GLU A 170 4.91 -4.78 -11.71
N LYS A 171 5.85 -5.27 -10.88
CA LYS A 171 5.60 -5.56 -9.46
C LYS A 171 4.98 -4.36 -8.72
N LYS A 172 5.44 -3.15 -9.03
CA LYS A 172 4.89 -1.92 -8.42
C LYS A 172 3.48 -1.62 -8.94
N ALA A 173 3.24 -1.80 -10.24
CA ALA A 173 1.91 -1.63 -10.83
C ALA A 173 0.89 -2.62 -10.25
N LEU A 174 1.28 -3.88 -10.04
CA LEU A 174 0.42 -4.88 -9.40
C LEU A 174 0.10 -4.53 -7.94
N ASN A 175 1.09 -4.05 -7.17
CA ASN A 175 0.83 -3.56 -5.81
C ASN A 175 -0.15 -2.38 -5.79
N ILE A 176 -0.04 -1.45 -6.74
CA ILE A 176 -1.01 -0.35 -6.88
C ILE A 176 -2.40 -0.93 -7.17
N LEU A 177 -2.50 -1.89 -8.09
CA LEU A 177 -3.76 -2.54 -8.42
C LEU A 177 -4.38 -3.20 -7.17
N ASN A 178 -3.62 -3.97 -6.39
CA ASN A 178 -4.12 -4.59 -5.16
C ASN A 178 -4.63 -3.58 -4.12
N LEU A 179 -4.01 -2.39 -4.04
CA LEU A 179 -4.44 -1.34 -3.13
C LEU A 179 -5.80 -0.74 -3.50
N ILE A 180 -6.14 -0.67 -4.79
CA ILE A 180 -7.36 0.01 -5.25
C ILE A 180 -8.46 -0.94 -5.72
N LEU A 181 -8.12 -2.13 -6.22
CA LEU A 181 -9.04 -3.04 -6.92
C LEU A 181 -10.32 -3.33 -6.14
N ARG A 182 -10.20 -3.62 -4.84
CA ARG A 182 -11.34 -3.95 -3.96
C ARG A 182 -12.29 -2.79 -3.74
N GLU A 183 -11.85 -1.56 -3.98
CA GLU A 183 -12.62 -0.35 -3.76
C GLU A 183 -13.61 -0.08 -4.89
N ASN A 184 -13.32 -0.53 -6.11
CA ASN A 184 -14.17 -0.30 -7.28
C ASN A 184 -13.93 -1.34 -8.38
N ILE A 185 -14.37 -2.58 -8.11
CA ILE A 185 -14.27 -3.70 -9.04
C ILE A 185 -14.97 -3.41 -10.39
N PRO A 186 -16.19 -2.82 -10.44
CA PRO A 186 -16.84 -2.53 -11.72
C PRO A 186 -16.00 -1.65 -12.64
N ALA A 187 -15.40 -0.58 -12.11
CA ALA A 187 -14.53 0.29 -12.90
C ALA A 187 -13.24 -0.42 -13.36
N ALA A 188 -12.68 -1.31 -12.52
CA ALA A 188 -11.52 -2.11 -12.90
C ALA A 188 -11.84 -3.09 -14.06
N LEU A 189 -13.02 -3.71 -14.02
CA LEU A 189 -13.51 -4.58 -15.10
C LEU A 189 -13.79 -3.80 -16.38
N GLU A 190 -14.42 -2.63 -16.26
CA GLU A 190 -14.69 -1.71 -17.39
C GLU A 190 -13.40 -1.21 -18.05
N ALA A 191 -12.39 -0.85 -17.25
CA ALA A 191 -11.06 -0.48 -17.75
C ALA A 191 -10.33 -1.64 -18.46
N GLY A 192 -10.82 -2.87 -18.29
CA GLY A 192 -10.34 -4.07 -18.96
C GLY A 192 -9.17 -4.76 -18.25
N VAL A 193 -9.12 -4.73 -16.92
CA VAL A 193 -8.13 -5.50 -16.13
C VAL A 193 -8.08 -6.97 -16.62
N ILE A 194 -9.23 -7.59 -16.85
CA ILE A 194 -9.30 -8.96 -17.37
C ILE A 194 -9.15 -8.97 -18.90
N SER A 195 -10.03 -8.27 -19.60
CA SER A 195 -10.19 -8.40 -21.07
C SER A 195 -8.97 -7.91 -21.86
N ARG A 196 -8.25 -6.89 -21.37
CA ARG A 196 -7.12 -6.27 -22.06
C ARG A 196 -5.77 -6.77 -21.56
N TRP A 197 -5.62 -6.95 -20.25
CA TRP A 197 -4.35 -7.28 -19.62
C TRP A 197 -4.25 -8.75 -19.20
N LEU A 198 -5.05 -9.21 -18.24
CA LEU A 198 -4.92 -10.56 -17.67
C LEU A 198 -5.11 -11.68 -18.71
N SER A 199 -6.00 -11.46 -19.69
CA SER A 199 -6.22 -12.32 -20.86
C SER A 199 -5.03 -12.41 -21.83
N LYS A 200 -3.95 -11.67 -21.58
CA LYS A 200 -2.70 -11.70 -22.36
C LYS A 200 -1.47 -11.94 -21.49
N TYR A 201 -1.67 -12.08 -20.17
CA TYR A 201 -0.58 -12.28 -19.24
C TYR A 201 0.16 -13.60 -19.54
N PRO A 202 1.51 -13.61 -19.54
CA PRO A 202 2.31 -14.76 -19.95
C PRO A 202 2.46 -15.79 -18.82
N PHE A 203 1.35 -16.35 -18.34
CA PHE A 203 1.38 -17.42 -17.34
C PHE A 203 2.16 -18.64 -17.88
N PRO A 204 3.18 -19.15 -17.16
CA PRO A 204 3.96 -20.30 -17.62
C PRO A 204 3.09 -21.53 -17.96
N CYS A 205 2.07 -21.82 -17.15
CA CYS A 205 1.14 -22.92 -17.41
C CYS A 205 0.38 -22.78 -18.74
N ALA A 206 0.06 -21.56 -19.15
CA ALA A 206 -0.68 -21.27 -20.37
C ALA A 206 0.22 -21.23 -21.61
N LEU A 207 1.52 -20.99 -21.45
CA LEU A 207 2.52 -21.08 -22.53
C LEU A 207 2.78 -22.54 -22.91
N THR A 208 2.83 -23.44 -21.94
CA THR A 208 3.01 -24.89 -22.19
C THR A 208 1.75 -25.53 -22.76
N GLU A 209 0.58 -25.24 -22.17
CA GLU A 209 -0.71 -25.79 -22.61
C GLU A 209 -1.81 -24.73 -22.54
N PRO A 210 -2.29 -24.21 -23.68
CA PRO A 210 -3.30 -23.13 -23.71
C PRO A 210 -4.61 -23.45 -22.99
N SER A 211 -5.01 -24.73 -22.90
CA SER A 211 -6.19 -25.19 -22.16
C SER A 211 -6.10 -24.88 -20.65
N ARG A 212 -4.89 -24.92 -20.08
CA ARG A 212 -4.64 -24.68 -18.66
C ARG A 212 -4.83 -23.23 -18.23
N ARG A 213 -5.11 -22.33 -19.18
CA ARG A 213 -5.50 -20.95 -18.89
C ARG A 213 -6.76 -20.87 -18.02
N GLN A 214 -7.68 -21.83 -18.17
CA GLN A 214 -8.89 -21.92 -17.36
C GLN A 214 -8.59 -22.32 -15.91
N ASP A 215 -7.45 -22.99 -15.68
CA ASP A 215 -7.02 -23.48 -14.36
C ASP A 215 -6.21 -22.45 -13.58
N VAL A 216 -5.87 -21.29 -14.16
CA VAL A 216 -5.00 -20.29 -13.52
C VAL A 216 -5.52 -19.91 -12.13
N VAL A 217 -6.83 -19.76 -11.95
CA VAL A 217 -7.43 -19.44 -10.63
C VAL A 217 -7.20 -20.56 -9.61
N ILE A 218 -7.29 -21.81 -10.03
CA ILE A 218 -7.04 -22.98 -9.17
C ILE A 218 -5.55 -23.04 -8.82
N LEU A 219 -4.69 -22.86 -9.82
CA LEU A 219 -3.25 -22.85 -9.65
C LEU A 219 -2.77 -21.72 -8.73
N MET A 220 -3.38 -20.53 -8.81
CA MET A 220 -3.11 -19.40 -7.91
C MET A 220 -3.45 -19.73 -6.45
N LYS A 221 -4.50 -20.53 -6.20
CA LYS A 221 -4.83 -20.97 -4.84
C LYS A 221 -3.84 -22.02 -4.32
N THR A 222 -3.39 -22.93 -5.18
CA THR A 222 -2.47 -24.01 -4.79
C THR A 222 -1.02 -23.52 -4.65
N TRP A 223 -0.57 -22.62 -5.53
CA TRP A 223 0.81 -22.12 -5.61
C TRP A 223 0.94 -20.67 -5.16
N TRP A 224 0.00 -20.17 -4.33
CA TRP A 224 -0.08 -18.78 -3.85
C TRP A 224 1.27 -18.18 -3.44
N SER A 225 2.11 -18.96 -2.75
CA SER A 225 3.41 -18.51 -2.22
C SER A 225 4.41 -18.10 -3.29
N ASP A 226 4.28 -18.64 -4.51
CA ASP A 226 5.19 -18.35 -5.60
C ASP A 226 4.98 -16.93 -6.14
N ASP A 227 3.75 -16.42 -6.05
CA ASP A 227 3.38 -15.12 -6.57
C ASP A 227 2.24 -14.49 -5.76
N THR A 228 2.57 -14.08 -4.54
CA THR A 228 1.58 -13.50 -3.62
C THR A 228 0.89 -12.27 -4.21
N ILE A 229 1.64 -11.45 -4.96
CA ILE A 229 1.14 -10.19 -5.51
C ILE A 229 0.11 -10.44 -6.62
N MET A 230 0.39 -11.34 -7.56
CA MET A 230 -0.60 -11.70 -8.58
C MET A 230 -1.77 -12.45 -7.96
N SER A 231 -1.51 -13.34 -7.01
CA SER A 231 -2.55 -14.16 -6.40
C SER A 231 -3.57 -13.34 -5.60
N GLU A 232 -3.14 -12.23 -4.99
CA GLU A 232 -4.01 -11.25 -4.30
C GLU A 232 -5.11 -10.66 -5.19
N ILE A 233 -4.92 -10.62 -6.50
CA ILE A 233 -5.95 -10.16 -7.46
C ILE A 233 -7.13 -11.14 -7.53
N PHE A 234 -6.89 -12.41 -7.21
CA PHE A 234 -7.87 -13.50 -7.30
C PHE A 234 -8.51 -13.88 -5.95
N THR A 235 -8.17 -13.18 -4.86
CA THR A 235 -8.75 -13.38 -3.51
C THR A 235 -9.70 -12.25 -3.12
#